data_AF-A0A371DP79-F1
#
_entry.id   AF-A0A371DP79-F1
#
_cell.length_a   1.000
_cell.length_b   1.000
_cell.length_c   1.000
_cell.angle_alpha   90.00
_cell.angle_beta   90.00
_cell.angle_gamma   90.00
#
_symmetry.space_group_name_H-M   'P 1'
#
loop_
_entity.id
_entity.type
_entity.pdbx_description
1 polymer ?
#
loop_
_entity_poly.entity_id
_entity_poly.type
_entity_poly.pdbx_seq_one_letter_code
_entity_poly.pdbx_strand_id
1 'polypeptide(L)'
;NADKKRCRAALDILETKQLQFDWGPNWASVHDGNTSQLGGLKPGSRRDSAAPKHYWVGLFNSRDKRLIAPPLVEASFANPPTTAEAVEALR
;
A
#
# COMPACT_ATOMS: atom_id res chain seq x y z
N ASN A 1 -10.43 -17.31 -1.36
CA ASN A 1 -10.93 -15.92 -1.30
C ASN A 1 -10.31 -15.14 -2.45
N ALA A 2 -11.14 -14.57 -3.34
CA ALA A 2 -10.68 -13.97 -4.60
C ALA A 2 -9.77 -12.75 -4.36
N ASP A 3 -10.07 -11.94 -3.34
CA ASP A 3 -9.27 -10.77 -2.99
C ASP A 3 -7.88 -11.14 -2.47
N LYS A 4 -7.76 -12.19 -1.65
CA LYS A 4 -6.45 -12.69 -1.19
C LYS A 4 -5.54 -13.09 -2.37
N LYS A 5 -6.10 -13.70 -3.41
CA LYS A 5 -5.35 -14.07 -4.62
C LYS A 5 -4.93 -12.82 -5.42
N ARG A 6 -5.81 -11.83 -5.54
CA ARG A 6 -5.52 -10.55 -6.22
C ARG A 6 -4.45 -9.75 -5.47
N CYS A 7 -4.55 -9.64 -4.15
CA CYS A 7 -3.55 -8.99 -3.31
C CYS A 7 -2.18 -9.66 -3.48
N ARG A 8 -2.11 -11.00 -3.42
CA ARG A 8 -0.85 -11.72 -3.61
C ARG A 8 -0.20 -11.42 -4.96
N ALA A 9 -0.95 -11.50 -6.06
CA ALA A 9 -0.43 -11.21 -7.39
C ALA A 9 0.05 -9.75 -7.53
N ALA A 10 -0.67 -8.80 -6.90
CA ALA A 10 -0.24 -7.40 -6.87
C ALA A 10 1.05 -7.22 -6.04
N LEU A 11 1.16 -7.90 -4.89
CA LEU A 11 2.34 -7.84 -4.03
C LEU A 11 3.58 -8.43 -4.71
N ASP A 12 3.43 -9.53 -5.45
CA ASP A 12 4.51 -10.12 -6.25
C ASP A 12 5.08 -9.12 -7.28
N ILE A 13 4.23 -8.27 -7.85
CA ILE A 13 4.65 -7.21 -8.78
C ILE A 13 5.27 -6.03 -8.04
N LEU A 14 4.74 -5.66 -6.88
CA LEU A 14 5.26 -4.54 -6.08
C LEU A 14 6.65 -4.84 -5.52
N GLU A 15 6.96 -6.11 -5.23
CA GLU A 15 8.27 -6.55 -4.75
C GLU A 15 9.40 -6.23 -5.75
N THR A 16 9.11 -6.21 -7.05
CA THR A 16 10.10 -5.90 -8.09
C THR A 16 10.24 -4.40 -8.36
N LYS A 17 9.58 -3.55 -7.57
CA LYS A 17 9.56 -2.10 -7.77
C LYS A 17 10.25 -1.37 -6.64
N GLN A 18 10.59 -0.12 -6.90
CA GLN A 18 11.01 0.82 -5.87
C GLN A 18 9.87 1.81 -5.64
N LEU A 19 9.05 1.53 -4.65
CA LEU A 19 7.91 2.39 -4.31
C LEU A 19 8.39 3.63 -3.57
N GLN A 20 7.86 4.79 -3.97
CA GLN A 20 8.09 6.05 -3.27
C GLN A 20 6.87 6.38 -2.41
N PHE A 21 7.04 6.22 -1.10
CA PHE A 21 6.02 6.49 -0.10
C PHE A 21 5.92 7.98 0.19
N ASP A 22 4.70 8.49 0.16
CA ASP A 22 4.37 9.83 0.64
C ASP A 22 3.74 9.72 2.03
N TRP A 23 4.38 10.32 3.03
CA TRP A 23 4.05 10.18 4.45
C TRP A 23 3.22 11.36 4.94
N GLY A 24 1.99 11.45 4.42
CA GLY A 24 0.98 12.40 4.87
C GLY A 24 0.10 11.86 6.01
N PRO A 25 -0.66 12.74 6.70
CA PRO A 25 -1.64 12.32 7.72
C PRO A 25 -2.84 11.55 7.14
N ASN A 26 -3.03 11.62 5.83
CA ASN A 26 -4.10 10.95 5.10
C ASN A 26 -3.52 9.86 4.19
N TRP A 27 -4.34 8.86 3.85
CA TRP A 27 -3.98 7.88 2.84
C TRP A 27 -3.73 8.54 1.49
N ALA A 28 -2.49 8.44 1.03
CA ALA A 28 -2.05 8.86 -0.29
C ALA A 28 -1.67 7.63 -1.12
N SER A 29 -1.81 7.71 -2.44
CA SER A 29 -1.35 6.64 -3.32
C SER A 29 0.17 6.65 -3.39
N VAL A 30 0.78 5.48 -3.37
CA VAL A 30 2.23 5.35 -3.56
C VAL A 30 2.57 5.59 -5.04
N HIS A 31 3.70 6.26 -5.30
CA HIS A 31 4.17 6.44 -6.68
C HIS A 31 4.74 5.11 -7.23
N ASP A 32 4.74 4.96 -8.56
CA ASP A 32 5.15 3.75 -9.30
C ASP A 32 4.31 2.47 -9.07
N GLY A 33 3.21 2.58 -8.32
CA GLY A 33 2.18 1.54 -8.17
C GLY A 33 1.16 1.50 -9.32
N ASN A 34 1.60 1.31 -10.56
CA ASN A 34 0.72 1.29 -11.75
C ASN A 34 -0.46 0.32 -11.62
N THR A 35 -1.65 0.85 -11.32
CA THR A 35 -2.87 0.08 -11.01
C THR A 35 -3.31 -0.93 -12.08
N SER A 36 -2.98 -0.68 -13.35
CA SER A 36 -3.25 -1.61 -14.47
C SER A 36 -2.47 -2.91 -14.34
N GLN A 37 -1.26 -2.87 -13.76
CA GLN A 37 -0.44 -4.05 -13.50
C GLN A 37 -0.89 -4.78 -12.23
N LEU A 38 -1.54 -4.08 -11.31
CA LEU A 38 -1.94 -4.60 -10.00
C LEU A 38 -3.38 -5.13 -9.97
N GLY A 39 -3.99 -5.40 -11.13
CA GLY A 39 -5.36 -5.95 -11.20
C GLY A 39 -6.43 -5.02 -10.62
N GLY A 40 -6.27 -3.71 -10.81
CA GLY A 40 -7.17 -2.67 -10.29
C GLY A 40 -6.96 -2.34 -8.81
N LEU A 41 -5.91 -2.88 -8.19
CA LEU A 41 -5.49 -2.52 -6.84
C LEU A 41 -4.52 -1.34 -6.88
N LYS A 42 -4.45 -0.61 -5.77
CA LYS A 42 -3.56 0.54 -5.63
C LYS A 42 -2.90 0.53 -4.25
N PRO A 43 -1.56 0.60 -4.18
CA PRO A 43 -0.91 0.73 -2.90
C PRO A 43 -1.15 2.16 -2.36
N GLY A 44 -1.20 2.28 -1.04
CA GLY A 44 -1.23 3.56 -0.35
C GLY A 44 -0.33 3.59 0.87
N SER A 45 0.01 4.81 1.29
CA SER A 45 0.73 5.11 2.52
C SER A 45 0.07 6.23 3.30
N ARG A 46 0.19 6.18 4.63
CA ARG A 46 -0.08 7.31 5.53
C ARG A 46 0.87 7.25 6.72
N ARG A 47 0.96 8.33 7.48
CA ARG A 47 1.65 8.39 8.77
C ARG A 47 0.74 9.04 9.80
N ASP A 48 0.66 8.45 10.98
CA ASP A 48 -0.12 9.03 12.06
C ASP A 48 0.42 10.40 12.46
N SER A 49 -0.50 11.34 12.71
CA SER A 49 -0.18 12.70 13.12
C SER A 49 0.15 12.79 14.61
N ALA A 50 -0.41 11.89 15.43
CA ALA A 50 -0.19 11.80 16.86
C ALA A 50 0.88 10.74 17.20
N ALA A 51 1.52 10.90 18.36
CA ALA A 51 2.44 9.90 18.87
C ALA A 51 1.67 8.69 19.44
N PRO A 52 2.19 7.46 19.30
CA PRO A 52 3.37 7.07 18.52
C PRO A 52 3.11 7.16 17.00
N LYS A 53 3.95 7.91 16.26
CA LYS A 53 3.78 8.17 14.83
C LYS A 53 4.03 6.89 14.04
N HIS A 54 2.99 6.12 13.74
CA HIS A 54 3.13 4.92 12.92
C HIS A 54 3.10 5.24 11.43
N TYR A 55 3.90 4.49 10.68
CA TYR A 55 3.96 4.50 9.23
C TYR A 55 3.08 3.36 8.72
N TRP A 56 1.97 3.70 8.08
CA TRP A 56 1.03 2.72 7.56
C TRP A 56 1.21 2.56 6.06
N VAL A 57 1.18 1.31 5.62
CA VAL A 57 1.10 0.93 4.22
C VAL A 57 -0.13 0.05 4.02
N GLY A 58 -0.74 0.10 2.85
CA GLY A 58 -1.90 -0.73 2.56
C GLY A 58 -2.14 -0.91 1.07
N LEU A 59 -2.97 -1.91 0.76
CA LEU A 59 -3.41 -2.18 -0.60
C LEU A 59 -4.92 -1.98 -0.69
N PHE A 60 -5.35 -1.14 -1.63
CA PHE A 60 -6.72 -0.67 -1.74
C PHE A 60 -7.34 -1.10 -3.05
N ASN A 61 -8.67 -1.16 -3.08
CA ASN A 61 -9.39 -1.05 -4.34
C ASN A 61 -9.18 0.35 -4.93
N SER A 62 -9.12 0.44 -6.25
CA SER A 62 -9.00 1.71 -6.98
C SER A 62 -10.24 1.94 -7.83
N ARG A 63 -10.73 3.18 -7.84
CA ARG A 63 -11.74 3.66 -8.79
C ARG A 63 -11.41 5.10 -9.17
N ASP A 64 -11.45 5.41 -10.46
CA ASP A 64 -11.17 6.76 -10.98
C ASP A 64 -9.84 7.35 -10.47
N LYS A 65 -8.80 6.50 -10.40
CA LYS A 65 -7.46 6.80 -9.87
C LYS A 65 -7.42 7.14 -8.37
N ARG A 66 -8.50 6.95 -7.61
CA ARG A 66 -8.57 7.20 -6.16
C ARG A 66 -8.54 5.90 -5.37
N LEU A 67 -7.95 5.97 -4.16
CA LEU A 67 -8.02 4.89 -3.18
C LEU A 67 -9.46 4.80 -2.65
N ILE A 68 -10.00 3.58 -2.62
CA ILE A 68 -11.29 3.32 -1.99
C ILE A 68 -11.02 2.67 -0.65
N ALA A 69 -11.27 3.43 0.43
CA ALA A 69 -11.18 2.93 1.79
C ALA A 69 -12.34 1.95 2.08
N PRO A 70 -12.15 0.98 3.00
CA PRO A 70 -10.92 0.68 3.75
C PRO A 70 -9.88 -0.09 2.91
N PRO A 71 -8.62 -0.19 3.36
CA PRO A 71 -7.65 -1.08 2.72
C PRO A 71 -8.12 -2.53 2.78
N LEU A 72 -7.78 -3.31 1.75
CA LEU A 72 -7.98 -4.76 1.72
C LEU A 72 -7.01 -5.48 2.66
N VAL A 73 -5.79 -4.94 2.75
CA VAL A 73 -4.75 -5.35 3.69
C VAL A 73 -3.91 -4.13 4.03
N GLU A 74 -3.49 -4.02 5.29
CA GLU A 74 -2.64 -2.93 5.78
C GLU A 74 -1.64 -3.45 6.81
N ALA A 75 -0.54 -2.72 6.96
CA ALA A 75 0.50 -2.97 7.94
C ALA A 75 1.02 -1.63 8.49
N SER A 76 1.49 -1.64 9.73
CA SER A 76 2.04 -0.48 10.42
C SER A 76 3.48 -0.72 10.85
N PHE A 77 4.31 0.32 10.77
CA PHE A 77 5.71 0.30 11.16
C PHE A 77 6.04 1.45 12.11
N ALA A 78 7.03 1.27 12.97
CA ALA A 78 7.54 2.33 13.83
C ALA A 78 8.42 3.35 13.07
N ASN A 79 9.04 2.91 11.97
CA ASN A 79 9.91 3.71 11.09
C ASN A 79 9.44 3.55 9.64
N PRO A 80 9.82 4.44 8.71
CA PRO A 80 9.50 4.27 7.29
C PRO A 80 10.07 2.94 6.76
N PRO A 81 9.24 2.00 6.26
CA PRO A 81 9.73 0.75 5.70
C PRO A 81 10.30 0.95 4.28
N THR A 82 11.16 0.03 3.87
CA THR A 82 11.51 -0.19 2.47
C THR A 82 10.34 -0.82 1.70
N THR A 83 10.41 -0.84 0.36
CA THR A 83 9.41 -1.53 -0.45
C THR A 83 9.31 -3.02 -0.10
N ALA A 84 10.45 -3.71 0.09
CA ALA A 84 10.47 -5.13 0.41
C ALA A 84 9.80 -5.41 1.77
N GLU A 85 10.12 -4.63 2.81
CA GLU A 85 9.50 -4.77 4.14
C GLU A 85 8.00 -4.49 4.10
N ALA A 86 7.58 -3.46 3.36
CA ALA A 86 6.17 -3.13 3.19
C ALA A 86 5.41 -4.25 2.46
N VAL A 87 5.98 -4.81 1.39
CA VAL A 87 5.36 -5.90 0.63
C VAL A 87 5.25 -7.16 1.49
N GLU A 88 6.32 -7.53 2.20
CA GLU A 88 6.33 -8.72 3.05
C GLU A 88 5.28 -8.63 4.16
N ALA A 89 5.13 -7.47 4.82
CA ALA A 89 4.14 -7.29 5.86
C ALA A 89 2.68 -7.32 5.38
N LEU A 90 2.43 -7.18 4.06
CA LEU A 90 1.09 -7.20 3.46
C LEU A 90 0.69 -8.59 2.93
N ARG A 91 1.56 -9.61 2.97
CA ARG A 91 1.31 -10.97 2.45
C ARG A 91 0.44 -11.83 3.38
#